data_AF-A0A0F3RJ21-F1
#
_entry.id   AF-A0A0F3RJ21-F1
#
_cell.length_a   1.000
_cell.length_b   1.000
_cell.length_c   1.000
_cell.angle_alpha   90.00
_cell.angle_beta   90.00
_cell.angle_gamma   90.00
#
_symmetry.space_group_name_H-M   'P 1'
#
loop_
_entity.id
_entity.type
_entity.pdbx_description
1 polymer ?
#
loop_
_entity_poly.entity_id
_entity_poly.type
_entity_poly.pdbx_seq_one_letter_code
_entity_poly.pdbx_strand_id
1 'polypeptide(L)'
;MILEKEFDLEIEMKITKSALNAVAEYKGIKLSCDYLSTTKEVIGDNYRLQAVLTILMTNAIRFNSKGSKVSVQMTLYPIPMNNKYRRLEVIVNDTGPGFSKSKVDQINKEFKDTYSEEASTLGFRMKFVRQFIQEMNGEIMLESEENKGACFIFNVPLKLANTSITNSLSGLFNNLPIKDRGKMITYSTCYYKTPVSDFSQILLNKLILINQHTQGYINLYEVIKAIEYAKKYHGKQKRDTGEPYYIHPLEVACTVAEYSFETDTIITAILHDTIEDTTLTKEKIAKVFGVKVAEQVFDLTRIRNNKKISSREMIKILRQQNKKDLLLIKLCDRLHNIQTVFIKSDEKRQKIIIETEQEFIPLARHLKLSKIADKLSGYCLLNTYLE
;
A
#
# COMPACT_ATOMS: atom_id res chain seq x y z
N MET A 1 9.94 -13.26 4.10
CA MET A 1 8.71 -14.07 4.00
C MET A 1 7.75 -13.34 3.07
N ILE A 2 7.32 -13.97 1.97
CA ILE A 2 6.38 -13.39 1.01
C ILE A 2 5.06 -13.11 1.72
N LEU A 3 4.52 -11.89 1.59
CA LEU A 3 3.18 -11.58 2.06
C LEU A 3 2.17 -11.97 0.96
N GLU A 4 1.48 -13.10 1.10
CA GLU A 4 0.43 -13.46 0.13
C GLU A 4 -0.87 -12.72 0.45
N LYS A 5 -1.23 -11.76 -0.40
CA LYS A 5 -2.50 -11.01 -0.34
C LYS A 5 -3.16 -11.00 -1.71
N GLU A 6 -4.48 -10.95 -1.74
CA GLU A 6 -5.25 -10.71 -2.97
C GLU A 6 -5.20 -9.23 -3.38
N PHE A 7 -4.97 -8.94 -4.67
CA PHE A 7 -4.93 -7.59 -5.24
C PHE A 7 -5.21 -7.59 -6.75
N ASP A 8 -5.53 -6.41 -7.29
CA ASP A 8 -5.74 -6.18 -8.73
C ASP A 8 -4.49 -5.54 -9.36
N LEU A 9 -3.90 -6.23 -10.35
CA LEU A 9 -2.67 -5.80 -11.02
C LEU A 9 -2.82 -4.49 -11.80
N GLU A 10 -3.97 -4.27 -12.45
CA GLU A 10 -4.20 -3.06 -13.21
C GLU A 10 -4.32 -1.85 -12.28
N ILE A 11 -4.94 -2.03 -11.11
CA ILE A 11 -5.03 -1.00 -10.07
C ILE A 11 -3.62 -0.67 -9.54
N GLU A 12 -2.81 -1.65 -9.17
CA GLU A 12 -1.44 -1.41 -8.68
C GLU A 12 -0.61 -0.61 -9.71
N MET A 13 -0.71 -0.98 -10.99
CA MET A 13 -0.05 -0.23 -12.07
C MET A 13 -0.55 1.21 -12.18
N LYS A 14 -1.87 1.44 -12.06
CA LYS A 14 -2.46 2.77 -12.11
C LYS A 14 -2.05 3.64 -10.93
N ILE A 15 -1.93 3.07 -9.73
CA ILE A 15 -1.45 3.77 -8.53
C ILE A 15 -0.02 4.27 -8.77
N THR A 16 0.89 3.39 -9.20
CA THR A 16 2.28 3.79 -9.47
C THR A 16 2.37 4.81 -10.59
N LYS A 17 1.58 4.66 -11.67
CA LYS A 17 1.49 5.66 -12.74
C LYS A 17 1.06 7.02 -12.20
N SER A 18 -0.05 7.08 -11.46
CA SER A 18 -0.59 8.34 -10.92
C SER A 18 0.44 9.06 -10.06
N ALA A 19 1.14 8.32 -9.19
CA ALA A 19 2.17 8.87 -8.31
C ALA A 19 3.37 9.47 -9.08
N LEU A 20 3.74 8.89 -10.22
CA LEU A 20 4.91 9.32 -11.01
C LEU A 20 4.56 10.26 -12.16
N ASN A 21 3.28 10.39 -12.52
CA ASN A 21 2.85 11.17 -13.68
C ASN A 21 3.23 12.65 -13.54
N ALA A 22 3.02 13.25 -12.36
CA ALA A 22 3.38 14.65 -12.12
C ALA A 22 4.89 14.91 -12.29
N VAL A 23 5.74 13.97 -11.85
CA VAL A 23 7.20 14.07 -11.98
C VAL A 23 7.64 13.92 -13.44
N ALA A 24 7.01 12.99 -14.16
CA ALA A 24 7.27 12.78 -15.58
C ALA A 24 6.87 14.03 -16.41
N GLU A 25 5.67 14.58 -16.17
CA GLU A 25 5.18 15.79 -16.82
C GLU A 25 6.08 17.00 -16.56
N TYR A 26 6.51 17.19 -15.31
CA TYR A 26 7.45 18.25 -14.94
C TYR A 26 8.77 18.16 -15.71
N LYS A 27 9.29 16.93 -15.93
CA LYS A 27 10.47 16.68 -16.76
C LYS A 27 10.21 16.69 -18.27
N GLY A 28 8.94 16.81 -18.69
CA GLY A 28 8.54 16.71 -20.10
C GLY A 28 8.76 15.33 -20.70
N ILE A 29 8.58 14.27 -19.90
CA ILE A 29 8.68 12.86 -20.29
C ILE A 29 7.27 12.29 -20.46
N LYS A 30 7.01 11.59 -21.56
CA LYS A 30 5.71 10.93 -21.79
C LYS A 30 5.67 9.58 -21.08
N LEU A 31 4.85 9.45 -20.03
CA LEU A 31 4.63 8.21 -19.30
C LEU A 31 3.35 7.48 -19.77
N SER A 32 3.49 6.20 -20.12
CA SER A 32 2.37 5.32 -20.53
C SER A 32 2.43 4.00 -19.77
N CYS A 33 1.26 3.46 -19.42
CA CYS A 33 1.15 2.15 -18.77
C CYS A 33 -0.04 1.40 -19.34
N ASP A 34 0.19 0.17 -19.80
CA ASP A 34 -0.81 -0.67 -20.47
C ASP A 34 -0.89 -2.04 -19.80
N TYR A 35 -2.12 -2.44 -19.42
CA TYR A 35 -2.40 -3.77 -18.88
C TYR A 35 -3.06 -4.60 -19.98
N LEU A 36 -2.41 -5.68 -20.39
CA LEU A 36 -2.76 -6.40 -21.63
C LEU A 36 -3.53 -7.71 -21.38
N SER A 37 -4.02 -7.92 -20.16
CA SER A 37 -4.72 -9.16 -19.77
C SER A 37 -6.15 -8.93 -19.34
N THR A 38 -7.00 -9.94 -19.49
CA THR A 38 -8.41 -9.89 -19.05
C THR A 38 -8.55 -10.18 -17.57
N THR A 39 -7.80 -11.16 -17.06
CA THR A 39 -7.69 -11.47 -15.63
C THR A 39 -6.89 -10.38 -14.93
N LYS A 40 -7.32 -9.95 -13.74
CA LYS A 40 -6.67 -8.85 -12.98
C LYS A 40 -6.37 -9.21 -11.53
N GLU A 41 -7.25 -10.02 -10.93
CA GLU A 41 -7.19 -10.42 -9.52
C GLU A 41 -6.24 -11.60 -9.31
N VAL A 42 -5.24 -11.39 -8.45
CA VAL A 42 -4.18 -12.34 -8.15
C VAL A 42 -3.84 -12.32 -6.67
N ILE A 43 -3.18 -13.38 -6.20
CA ILE A 43 -2.63 -13.52 -4.86
C ILE A 43 -1.11 -13.53 -4.94
N GLY A 44 -0.46 -12.66 -4.17
CA GLY A 44 0.99 -12.53 -4.09
C GLY A 44 1.40 -11.34 -3.22
N ASP A 45 2.67 -10.93 -3.30
CA ASP A 45 3.20 -9.80 -2.53
C ASP A 45 3.09 -8.49 -3.33
N ASN A 46 1.92 -7.85 -3.21
CA ASN A 46 1.62 -6.60 -3.91
C ASN A 46 2.60 -5.48 -3.52
N TYR A 47 3.10 -5.45 -2.27
CA TYR A 47 4.04 -4.43 -1.81
C TYR A 47 5.40 -4.54 -2.49
N ARG A 48 5.94 -5.77 -2.61
CA ARG A 48 7.21 -6.00 -3.32
C ARG A 48 7.06 -5.71 -4.81
N LEU A 49 5.95 -6.13 -5.41
CA LEU A 49 5.65 -5.82 -6.81
C LEU A 49 5.60 -4.30 -7.04
N GLN A 50 4.86 -3.57 -6.20
CA GLN A 50 4.74 -2.12 -6.27
C GLN A 50 6.10 -1.43 -6.04
N ALA A 51 6.93 -1.93 -5.11
CA ALA A 51 8.27 -1.41 -4.88
C ALA A 51 9.18 -1.60 -6.10
N VAL A 52 9.18 -2.79 -6.71
CA VAL A 52 9.94 -3.08 -7.94
C VAL A 52 9.51 -2.14 -9.07
N LEU A 53 8.20 -2.01 -9.31
CA LEU A 53 7.64 -1.10 -10.32
C LEU A 53 8.06 0.34 -10.09
N THR A 54 7.91 0.83 -8.87
CA THR A 54 8.26 2.20 -8.49
C THR A 54 9.75 2.46 -8.73
N ILE A 55 10.63 1.53 -8.36
CA ILE A 55 12.08 1.68 -8.56
C ILE A 55 12.41 1.77 -10.05
N LEU A 56 11.92 0.84 -10.86
CA LEU A 56 12.21 0.78 -12.29
C LEU A 56 11.65 2.01 -13.03
N MET A 57 10.41 2.39 -12.76
CA MET A 57 9.78 3.57 -13.37
C MET A 57 10.48 4.88 -12.95
N THR A 58 10.86 5.00 -11.68
CA THR A 58 11.59 6.19 -11.21
C THR A 58 12.98 6.28 -11.82
N ASN A 59 13.66 5.14 -12.05
CA ASN A 59 14.93 5.12 -12.79
C ASN A 59 14.75 5.61 -14.23
N ALA A 60 13.74 5.06 -14.92
CA ALA A 60 13.41 5.49 -16.27
C ALA A 60 13.17 7.01 -16.33
N ILE A 61 12.39 7.58 -15.40
CA ILE A 61 12.13 9.04 -15.34
C ILE A 61 13.37 9.84 -14.92
N ARG A 62 14.19 9.33 -14.00
CA ARG A 62 15.38 10.03 -13.47
C ARG A 62 16.45 10.21 -14.54
N PHE A 63 16.77 9.16 -15.28
CA PHE A 63 17.87 9.16 -16.26
C PHE A 63 17.46 9.63 -17.66
N ASN A 64 16.17 9.86 -17.88
CA ASN A 64 15.66 10.46 -19.11
C ASN A 64 15.54 11.98 -19.03
N SER A 65 15.53 12.59 -20.21
CA SER A 65 15.43 14.02 -20.45
C SER A 65 14.13 14.39 -21.17
N LYS A 66 13.89 15.70 -21.34
CA LYS A 66 12.69 16.22 -21.99
C LYS A 66 12.54 15.66 -23.41
N GLY A 67 11.34 15.16 -23.73
CA GLY A 67 11.02 14.55 -25.03
C GLY A 67 11.13 13.02 -25.05
N SER A 68 11.74 12.41 -24.02
CA SER A 68 11.78 10.95 -23.88
C SER A 68 10.41 10.35 -23.57
N LYS A 69 10.30 9.04 -23.80
CA LYS A 69 9.12 8.22 -23.49
C LYS A 69 9.49 7.13 -22.48
N VAL A 70 8.58 6.88 -21.55
CA VAL A 70 8.62 5.74 -20.64
C VAL A 70 7.31 4.97 -20.79
N SER A 71 7.40 3.67 -21.06
CA SER A 71 6.26 2.78 -21.25
C SER A 71 6.36 1.57 -20.34
N VAL A 72 5.30 1.27 -19.62
CA VAL A 72 5.17 0.08 -18.78
C VAL A 72 4.09 -0.82 -19.37
N GLN A 73 4.40 -2.09 -19.58
CA GLN A 73 3.44 -3.10 -20.01
C GLN A 73 3.38 -4.22 -18.99
N MET A 74 2.17 -4.70 -18.71
CA MET A 74 1.93 -5.84 -17.84
C MET A 74 1.05 -6.88 -18.53
N THR A 75 1.50 -8.13 -18.50
CA THR A 75 0.80 -9.25 -19.13
C THR A 75 0.85 -10.48 -18.23
N LEU A 76 -0.28 -11.15 -18.04
CA LEU A 76 -0.38 -12.46 -17.38
C LEU A 76 -0.39 -13.57 -18.43
N TYR A 77 0.64 -14.41 -18.39
CA TYR A 77 0.72 -15.60 -19.24
C TYR A 77 0.27 -16.86 -18.50
N PRO A 78 -0.39 -17.81 -19.19
CA PRO A 78 -0.63 -19.14 -18.65
C PRO A 78 0.69 -19.87 -18.39
N ILE A 79 0.75 -20.61 -17.28
CA ILE A 79 1.85 -21.53 -17.00
C ILE A 79 1.41 -22.93 -17.44
N PRO A 80 2.18 -23.62 -18.31
CA PRO A 80 1.84 -24.97 -18.75
C PRO A 80 1.56 -25.91 -17.57
N MET A 81 0.47 -26.68 -17.67
CA MET A 81 0.06 -27.67 -16.65
C MET A 81 -0.28 -27.09 -15.26
N ASN A 82 -0.34 -25.75 -15.10
CA ASN A 82 -0.70 -25.11 -13.83
C ASN A 82 -1.84 -24.10 -14.02
N ASN A 83 -3.06 -24.53 -13.71
CA ASN A 83 -4.24 -23.68 -13.83
C ASN A 83 -4.40 -22.67 -12.69
N LYS A 84 -3.71 -22.88 -11.55
CA LYS A 84 -3.82 -22.03 -10.35
C LYS A 84 -2.90 -20.81 -10.40
N TYR A 85 -1.80 -20.87 -11.15
CA TYR A 85 -0.84 -19.79 -11.25
C TYR A 85 -0.80 -19.22 -12.66
N ARG A 86 -0.39 -17.96 -12.75
CA ARG A 86 -0.05 -17.25 -13.98
C ARG A 86 1.32 -16.61 -13.81
N ARG A 87 2.06 -16.48 -14.89
CA ARG A 87 3.31 -15.74 -14.89
C ARG A 87 2.99 -14.30 -15.26
N LEU A 88 3.10 -13.39 -14.31
CA LEU A 88 3.12 -11.96 -14.61
C LEU A 88 4.44 -11.65 -15.27
N GLU A 89 4.39 -11.01 -16.43
CA GLU A 89 5.52 -10.35 -17.08
C GLU A 89 5.27 -8.85 -17.05
N VAL A 90 6.31 -8.11 -16.66
CA VAL A 90 6.30 -6.65 -16.67
C VAL A 90 7.49 -6.17 -17.48
N ILE A 91 7.20 -5.27 -18.41
CA ILE A 91 8.19 -4.63 -19.28
C ILE A 91 8.20 -3.14 -18.96
N VAL A 92 9.33 -2.62 -18.49
CA VAL A 92 9.55 -1.18 -18.26
C VAL A 92 10.58 -0.72 -19.27
N ASN A 93 10.12 0.03 -20.27
CA ASN A 93 10.93 0.52 -21.37
C ASN A 93 11.04 2.05 -21.34
N ASP A 94 12.24 2.56 -21.61
CA ASP A 94 12.52 3.98 -21.76
C ASP A 94 13.35 4.27 -23.01
N THR A 95 13.31 5.52 -23.49
CA THR A 95 14.06 5.97 -24.69
C THR A 95 15.29 6.81 -24.33
N GLY A 96 15.93 6.49 -23.20
CA GLY A 96 17.02 7.27 -22.64
C GLY A 96 18.39 6.95 -23.22
N PRO A 97 19.47 7.23 -22.46
CA PRO A 97 20.84 7.02 -22.93
C PRO A 97 21.21 5.54 -23.10
N GLY A 98 20.46 4.62 -22.51
CA GLY A 98 20.76 3.19 -22.56
C GLY A 98 22.09 2.82 -21.89
N PHE A 99 22.56 1.60 -22.17
CA PHE A 99 23.77 1.01 -21.60
C PHE A 99 24.63 0.35 -22.69
N SER A 100 25.95 0.33 -22.48
CA SER A 100 26.88 -0.42 -23.31
C SER A 100 26.63 -1.92 -23.22
N LYS A 101 26.99 -2.67 -24.27
CA LYS A 101 26.81 -4.13 -24.30
C LYS A 101 27.53 -4.83 -23.13
N SER A 102 28.75 -4.41 -22.81
CA SER A 102 29.50 -4.94 -21.66
C SER A 102 28.80 -4.68 -20.33
N LYS A 103 28.16 -3.50 -20.17
CA LYS A 103 27.42 -3.17 -18.96
C LYS A 103 26.12 -3.95 -18.84
N VAL A 104 25.39 -4.15 -19.94
CA VAL A 104 24.19 -4.99 -19.99
C VAL A 104 24.51 -6.43 -19.60
N ASP A 105 25.57 -7.00 -20.18
CA ASP A 105 25.97 -8.39 -19.89
C ASP A 105 26.39 -8.55 -18.41
N GLN A 106 27.08 -7.54 -17.86
CA GLN A 106 27.41 -7.50 -16.43
C GLN A 106 26.15 -7.45 -15.54
N ILE A 107 25.21 -6.54 -15.82
CA ILE A 107 23.96 -6.39 -15.05
C ILE A 107 23.14 -7.69 -15.07
N ASN A 108 22.98 -8.29 -16.25
CA ASN A 108 22.23 -9.53 -16.40
C ASN A 108 22.88 -10.73 -15.73
N LYS A 109 24.23 -10.78 -15.70
CA LYS A 109 24.95 -11.78 -14.92
C LYS A 109 24.65 -11.62 -13.44
N GLU A 110 24.76 -10.40 -12.93
CA GLU A 110 24.50 -10.12 -11.50
C GLU A 110 23.03 -10.35 -11.11
N PHE A 111 22.06 -10.16 -12.01
CA PHE A 111 20.65 -10.51 -11.76
C PHE A 111 20.41 -12.02 -11.60
N LYS A 112 21.21 -12.85 -12.28
CA LYS A 112 21.16 -14.31 -12.15
C LYS A 112 21.90 -14.83 -10.92
N ASP A 113 22.93 -14.12 -10.46
CA ASP A 113 23.73 -14.54 -9.31
C ASP A 113 22.92 -14.44 -7.99
N THR A 114 22.80 -15.57 -7.29
CA THR A 114 22.03 -15.69 -6.03
C THR A 114 22.86 -15.39 -4.78
N TYR A 115 24.20 -15.36 -4.88
CA TYR A 115 25.10 -15.42 -3.71
C TYR A 115 26.11 -14.26 -3.56
N SER A 116 26.20 -13.32 -4.50
CA SER A 116 27.22 -12.26 -4.43
C SER A 116 26.64 -10.91 -3.96
N GLU A 117 26.88 -10.57 -2.70
CA GLU A 117 26.63 -9.22 -2.15
C GLU A 117 27.91 -8.34 -2.19
N GLU A 118 29.08 -8.94 -1.97
CA GLU A 118 30.34 -8.26 -1.67
C GLU A 118 31.08 -7.68 -2.90
N ALA A 119 30.70 -8.08 -4.12
CA ALA A 119 31.34 -7.62 -5.38
C ALA A 119 30.35 -7.12 -6.46
N SER A 120 29.10 -6.85 -6.09
CA SER A 120 28.05 -6.46 -7.05
C SER A 120 28.19 -4.99 -7.46
N THR A 121 28.31 -4.74 -8.77
CA THR A 121 28.37 -3.40 -9.38
C THR A 121 26.98 -2.82 -9.68
N LEU A 122 25.92 -3.61 -9.47
CA LEU A 122 24.55 -3.10 -9.41
C LEU A 122 24.47 -2.00 -8.34
N GLY A 123 23.92 -0.85 -8.73
CA GLY A 123 23.51 0.16 -7.76
C GLY A 123 22.56 -0.46 -6.75
N PHE A 124 22.62 0.00 -5.50
CA PHE A 124 21.89 -0.57 -4.36
C PHE A 124 20.39 -0.80 -4.63
N ARG A 125 19.73 0.14 -5.34
CA ARG A 125 18.32 0.02 -5.76
C ARG A 125 18.06 -1.20 -6.65
N MET A 126 19.00 -1.57 -7.52
CA MET A 126 18.89 -2.76 -8.37
C MET A 126 19.18 -4.05 -7.61
N LYS A 127 19.96 -3.99 -6.51
CA LYS A 127 20.10 -5.14 -5.59
C LYS A 127 18.77 -5.47 -4.93
N PHE A 128 17.98 -4.46 -4.51
CA PHE A 128 16.62 -4.70 -3.99
C PHE A 128 15.67 -5.24 -5.03
N VAL A 129 15.69 -4.70 -6.25
CA VAL A 129 14.87 -5.22 -7.34
C VAL A 129 15.17 -6.70 -7.56
N ARG A 130 16.46 -7.05 -7.67
CA ARG A 130 16.91 -8.45 -7.75
C ARG A 130 16.38 -9.28 -6.58
N GLN A 131 16.63 -8.83 -5.35
CA GLN A 131 16.24 -9.54 -4.13
C GLN A 131 14.73 -9.78 -4.07
N PHE A 132 13.90 -8.75 -4.28
CA PHE A 132 12.45 -8.87 -4.21
C PHE A 132 11.90 -9.79 -5.29
N ILE A 133 12.44 -9.73 -6.51
CA ILE A 133 12.02 -10.59 -7.60
C ILE A 133 12.41 -12.04 -7.30
N GLN A 134 13.63 -12.30 -6.85
CA GLN A 134 14.08 -13.65 -6.44
C GLN A 134 13.25 -14.19 -5.27
N GLU A 135 12.99 -13.37 -4.24
CA GLU A 135 12.14 -13.76 -3.13
C GLU A 135 10.67 -13.96 -3.54
N MET A 136 10.22 -13.41 -4.67
CA MET A 136 8.92 -13.71 -5.29
C MET A 136 8.99 -14.90 -6.28
N ASN A 137 10.10 -15.65 -6.29
CA ASN A 137 10.38 -16.75 -7.22
C ASN A 137 10.32 -16.33 -8.70
N GLY A 138 10.73 -15.10 -8.98
CA GLY A 138 10.76 -14.53 -10.30
C GLY A 138 12.17 -14.34 -10.86
N GLU A 139 12.23 -13.78 -12.06
CA GLU A 139 13.47 -13.46 -12.76
C GLU A 139 13.41 -12.04 -13.34
N ILE A 140 14.56 -11.40 -13.50
CA ILE A 140 14.71 -10.09 -14.13
C ILE A 140 15.88 -10.07 -15.11
N MET A 141 15.70 -9.33 -16.19
CA MET A 141 16.73 -9.03 -17.19
C MET A 141 16.63 -7.59 -17.70
N LEU A 142 17.69 -7.15 -18.35
CA LEU A 142 17.85 -5.86 -19.01
C LEU A 142 18.22 -6.08 -20.48
N GLU A 143 17.50 -5.41 -21.37
CA GLU A 143 17.88 -5.22 -22.77
C GLU A 143 18.10 -3.73 -23.00
N SER A 144 19.23 -3.35 -23.59
CA SER A 144 19.56 -1.94 -23.80
C SER A 144 20.63 -1.77 -24.87
N GLU A 145 20.56 -0.66 -25.59
CA GLU A 145 21.61 -0.19 -26.49
C GLU A 145 21.86 1.30 -26.22
N GLU A 146 23.12 1.73 -26.35
CA GLU A 146 23.49 3.14 -26.18
C GLU A 146 22.68 4.05 -27.11
N ASN A 147 22.11 5.10 -26.53
CA ASN A 147 21.24 6.09 -27.16
C ASN A 147 19.93 5.56 -27.75
N LYS A 148 19.57 4.30 -27.48
CA LYS A 148 18.24 3.73 -27.82
C LYS A 148 17.36 3.47 -26.61
N GLY A 149 17.91 3.62 -25.40
CA GLY A 149 17.20 3.46 -24.14
C GLY A 149 17.37 2.09 -23.49
N ALA A 150 16.61 1.83 -22.44
CA ALA A 150 16.69 0.61 -21.65
C ALA A 150 15.32 -0.04 -21.45
N CYS A 151 15.31 -1.37 -21.46
CA CYS A 151 14.14 -2.20 -21.30
C CYS A 151 14.41 -3.22 -20.19
N PHE A 152 13.80 -3.00 -19.03
CA PHE A 152 13.82 -3.96 -17.94
C PHE A 152 12.62 -4.88 -18.07
N ILE A 153 12.87 -6.19 -18.05
CA ILE A 153 11.85 -7.22 -18.16
C ILE A 153 11.96 -8.07 -16.92
N PHE A 154 10.88 -8.17 -16.14
CA PHE A 154 10.82 -9.14 -15.06
C PHE A 154 9.56 -9.96 -15.10
N ASN A 155 9.64 -11.16 -14.51
CA ASN A 155 8.50 -12.02 -14.37
C ASN A 155 8.40 -12.59 -12.96
N VAL A 156 7.17 -12.78 -12.48
CA VAL A 156 6.88 -13.40 -11.19
C VAL A 156 5.68 -14.35 -11.31
N PRO A 157 5.73 -15.55 -10.71
CA PRO A 157 4.57 -16.42 -10.61
C PRO A 157 3.58 -15.86 -9.58
N LEU A 158 2.34 -15.65 -10.00
CA LEU A 158 1.25 -15.21 -9.13
C LEU A 158 0.11 -16.21 -9.17
N LYS A 159 -0.52 -16.44 -8.01
CA LYS A 159 -1.68 -17.31 -7.91
C LYS A 159 -2.91 -16.54 -8.36
N LEU A 160 -3.84 -17.18 -9.08
CA LEU A 160 -5.12 -16.56 -9.41
C LEU A 160 -5.99 -16.47 -8.15
N ALA A 161 -6.67 -15.33 -7.98
CA ALA A 161 -7.75 -15.25 -7.01
C ALA A 161 -8.91 -16.14 -7.50
N ASN A 162 -9.50 -16.95 -6.61
CA ASN A 162 -10.62 -17.80 -6.99
C ASN A 162 -11.85 -16.93 -7.28
N THR A 163 -12.38 -17.02 -8.50
CA THR A 163 -13.61 -16.35 -8.97
C THR A 163 -14.89 -16.97 -8.36
N SER A 164 -14.87 -17.31 -7.07
CA SER A 164 -15.99 -17.96 -6.36
C SER A 164 -16.62 -17.08 -5.27
N ILE A 165 -16.08 -15.88 -4.99
CA ILE A 165 -16.56 -15.05 -3.86
C ILE A 165 -17.74 -14.14 -4.26
N THR A 166 -18.02 -13.94 -5.56
CA THR A 166 -19.10 -13.04 -5.99
C THR A 166 -20.51 -13.61 -5.83
N ASN A 167 -20.69 -14.93 -5.63
CA ASN A 167 -22.01 -15.56 -5.50
C ASN A 167 -22.38 -16.04 -4.08
N SER A 168 -21.51 -15.93 -3.07
CA SER A 168 -21.84 -16.36 -1.69
C SER A 168 -22.42 -15.24 -0.80
N LEU A 169 -22.29 -13.98 -1.21
CA LEU A 169 -22.77 -12.83 -0.43
C LEU A 169 -24.29 -12.61 -0.53
N SER A 170 -24.95 -13.07 -1.60
CA SER A 170 -26.41 -13.03 -1.70
C SER A 170 -27.10 -14.00 -0.73
N GLY A 171 -26.46 -15.15 -0.45
CA GLY A 171 -26.95 -16.13 0.53
C GLY A 171 -26.76 -15.70 1.99
N LEU A 172 -25.77 -14.84 2.26
CA LEU A 172 -25.44 -14.37 3.62
C LEU A 172 -26.48 -13.39 4.20
N PHE A 173 -27.22 -12.67 3.36
CA PHE A 173 -28.33 -11.80 3.79
C PHE A 173 -29.44 -12.56 4.53
N ASN A 174 -29.61 -13.86 4.24
CA ASN A 174 -30.71 -14.65 4.76
C ASN A 174 -30.44 -15.26 6.14
N ASN A 175 -29.21 -15.19 6.67
CA ASN A 175 -28.82 -15.82 7.93
C ASN A 175 -28.54 -14.85 9.10
N LEU A 176 -28.77 -13.55 8.92
CA LEU A 176 -28.62 -12.55 10.00
C LEU A 176 -29.89 -12.44 10.87
N PRO A 177 -29.77 -12.11 12.18
CA PRO A 177 -30.92 -11.86 13.06
C PRO A 177 -31.89 -10.82 12.47
N ILE A 178 -33.19 -11.11 12.53
CA ILE A 178 -34.27 -10.35 11.85
C ILE A 178 -34.30 -8.86 12.23
N LYS A 179 -33.79 -8.51 13.41
CA LYS A 179 -33.83 -7.15 13.98
C LYS A 179 -32.98 -6.14 13.21
N ASP A 180 -31.95 -6.60 12.48
CA ASP A 180 -30.98 -5.73 11.80
C ASP A 180 -31.18 -5.65 10.27
N ARG A 181 -32.06 -6.49 9.69
CA ARG A 181 -32.27 -6.56 8.23
C ARG A 181 -32.88 -5.28 7.65
N GLY A 182 -33.82 -4.65 8.38
CA GLY A 182 -34.58 -3.50 7.88
C GLY A 182 -33.76 -2.22 7.67
N LYS A 183 -32.67 -2.04 8.44
CA LYS A 183 -31.74 -0.90 8.25
C LYS A 183 -30.65 -1.21 7.22
N MET A 184 -30.25 -2.47 7.07
CA MET A 184 -29.13 -2.87 6.20
C MET A 184 -29.49 -2.93 4.70
N ILE A 185 -30.77 -3.18 4.37
CA ILE A 185 -31.26 -3.26 2.98
C ILE A 185 -31.07 -1.93 2.24
N THR A 186 -31.28 -0.80 2.91
CA THR A 186 -31.14 0.54 2.32
C THR A 186 -29.69 0.89 1.98
N TYR A 187 -28.72 0.46 2.81
CA TYR A 187 -27.30 0.67 2.54
C TYR A 187 -26.78 -0.33 1.49
N SER A 188 -27.16 -1.60 1.59
CA SER A 188 -26.82 -2.69 0.66
C SER A 188 -27.02 -2.29 -0.81
N THR A 189 -28.21 -1.79 -1.18
CA THR A 189 -28.52 -1.49 -2.59
C THR A 189 -27.65 -0.40 -3.25
N CYS A 190 -26.97 0.43 -2.45
CA CYS A 190 -26.06 1.47 -2.96
C CYS A 190 -24.61 0.95 -3.10
N TYR A 191 -24.16 0.06 -2.22
CA TYR A 191 -22.76 -0.41 -2.16
C TYR A 191 -22.43 -1.53 -3.18
N TYR A 192 -23.42 -2.33 -3.60
CA TYR A 192 -23.20 -3.42 -4.57
C TYR A 192 -23.21 -2.99 -6.05
N LYS A 193 -23.34 -1.69 -6.34
CA LYS A 193 -23.29 -1.15 -7.72
C LYS A 193 -21.97 -0.45 -8.07
N THR A 194 -21.04 -0.35 -7.12
CA THR A 194 -19.74 0.29 -7.35
C THR A 194 -18.67 -0.72 -7.77
N PRO A 195 -17.74 -0.35 -8.68
CA PRO A 195 -16.69 -1.27 -9.14
C PRO A 195 -15.81 -1.73 -7.97
N VAL A 196 -15.15 -2.89 -8.14
CA VAL A 196 -14.20 -3.55 -7.21
C VAL A 196 -13.00 -2.64 -6.80
N SER A 197 -12.92 -1.43 -7.33
CA SER A 197 -11.94 -0.38 -7.02
C SER A 197 -12.26 0.49 -5.78
N ASP A 198 -13.28 0.19 -4.97
CA ASP A 198 -13.56 0.94 -3.73
C ASP A 198 -12.82 0.31 -2.53
N PHE A 199 -11.87 1.04 -1.95
CA PHE A 199 -11.15 0.63 -0.72
C PHE A 199 -12.08 0.31 0.46
N SER A 200 -13.29 0.85 0.45
CA SER A 200 -14.34 0.47 1.40
C SER A 200 -14.70 -1.01 1.27
N GLN A 201 -14.85 -1.51 0.04
CA GLN A 201 -15.19 -2.91 -0.22
C GLN A 201 -14.03 -3.84 0.14
N ILE A 202 -12.80 -3.42 -0.13
CA ILE A 202 -11.58 -4.16 0.26
C ILE A 202 -11.55 -4.37 1.78
N LEU A 203 -11.75 -3.29 2.55
CA LEU A 203 -11.80 -3.37 4.01
C LEU A 203 -12.94 -4.26 4.49
N LEU A 204 -14.15 -4.08 3.97
CA LEU A 204 -15.32 -4.85 4.40
C LEU A 204 -15.18 -6.34 4.08
N ASN A 205 -14.69 -6.70 2.89
CA ASN A 205 -14.43 -8.09 2.51
C ASN A 205 -13.43 -8.74 3.46
N LYS A 206 -12.34 -8.02 3.81
CA LYS A 206 -11.34 -8.51 4.76
C LYS A 206 -11.96 -8.77 6.14
N LEU A 207 -12.77 -7.86 6.64
CA LEU A 207 -13.39 -8.00 7.96
C LEU A 207 -14.46 -9.11 7.98
N ILE A 208 -15.19 -9.30 6.88
CA ILE A 208 -16.11 -10.44 6.72
C ILE A 208 -15.34 -11.76 6.82
N LEU A 209 -14.21 -11.88 6.12
CA LEU A 209 -13.37 -13.09 6.18
C LEU A 209 -12.81 -13.31 7.59
N ILE A 210 -12.35 -12.26 8.26
CA ILE A 210 -11.88 -12.34 9.66
C ILE A 210 -13.00 -12.87 10.55
N ASN A 211 -14.20 -12.29 10.49
CA ASN A 211 -15.35 -12.73 11.29
C ASN A 211 -15.74 -14.19 11.06
N GLN A 212 -15.46 -14.76 9.89
CA GLN A 212 -15.72 -16.18 9.60
C GLN A 212 -14.67 -17.11 10.24
N HIS A 213 -13.46 -16.62 10.48
CA HIS A 213 -12.31 -17.42 10.92
C HIS A 213 -11.87 -17.15 12.36
N THR A 214 -12.44 -16.15 13.04
CA THR A 214 -12.08 -15.79 14.41
C THR A 214 -13.23 -15.95 15.40
N GLN A 215 -12.91 -16.22 16.67
CA GLN A 215 -13.90 -16.21 17.76
C GLN A 215 -14.38 -14.79 18.12
N GLY A 216 -13.64 -13.75 17.73
CA GLY A 216 -14.04 -12.35 17.89
C GLY A 216 -15.04 -11.91 16.81
N TYR A 217 -16.04 -11.13 17.21
CA TYR A 217 -17.04 -10.56 16.31
C TYR A 217 -16.77 -9.07 16.06
N ILE A 218 -16.34 -8.72 14.84
CA ILE A 218 -16.24 -7.33 14.38
C ILE A 218 -17.62 -6.86 13.93
N ASN A 219 -18.12 -5.79 14.54
CA ASN A 219 -19.40 -5.22 14.16
C ASN A 219 -19.29 -4.43 12.84
N LEU A 220 -19.59 -5.10 11.73
CA LEU A 220 -19.51 -4.53 10.38
C LEU A 220 -20.42 -3.31 10.19
N TYR A 221 -21.54 -3.23 10.90
CA TYR A 221 -22.44 -2.08 10.80
C TYR A 221 -21.78 -0.81 11.34
N GLU A 222 -21.10 -0.89 12.49
CA GLU A 222 -20.37 0.23 13.06
C GLU A 222 -19.18 0.64 12.17
N VAL A 223 -18.51 -0.34 11.55
CA VAL A 223 -17.43 -0.07 10.58
C VAL A 223 -17.94 0.65 9.33
N ILE A 224 -19.05 0.20 8.73
CA ILE A 224 -19.66 0.86 7.55
C ILE A 224 -19.98 2.32 7.86
N LYS A 225 -20.58 2.59 9.03
CA LYS A 225 -20.83 3.96 9.48
C LYS A 225 -19.54 4.77 9.59
N ALA A 226 -18.46 4.20 10.12
CA ALA A 226 -17.17 4.88 10.22
C ALA A 226 -16.61 5.24 8.83
N ILE A 227 -16.73 4.34 7.85
CA ILE A 227 -16.33 4.57 6.46
C ILE A 227 -17.12 5.76 5.87
N GLU A 228 -18.44 5.79 6.07
CA GLU A 228 -19.30 6.89 5.60
C GLU A 228 -18.88 8.23 6.23
N TYR A 229 -18.53 8.22 7.52
CA TYR A 229 -18.02 9.42 8.20
C TYR A 229 -16.68 9.87 7.61
N ALA A 230 -15.72 8.96 7.43
CA ALA A 230 -14.45 9.29 6.80
C ALA A 230 -14.65 9.88 5.39
N LYS A 231 -15.49 9.24 4.55
CA LYS A 231 -15.85 9.74 3.21
C LYS A 231 -16.52 11.12 3.26
N LYS A 232 -17.44 11.35 4.20
CA LYS A 232 -18.15 12.62 4.35
C LYS A 232 -17.21 13.76 4.75
N TYR A 233 -16.36 13.53 5.74
CA TYR A 233 -15.52 14.60 6.32
C TYR A 233 -14.25 14.87 5.52
N HIS A 234 -13.67 13.85 4.89
CA HIS A 234 -12.53 13.99 3.98
C HIS A 234 -12.93 14.15 2.50
N GLY A 235 -14.23 14.18 2.17
CA GLY A 235 -14.71 14.10 0.77
C GLY A 235 -14.26 15.21 -0.17
N LYS A 236 -13.86 16.37 0.36
CA LYS A 236 -13.30 17.49 -0.44
C LYS A 236 -11.76 17.52 -0.44
N GLN A 237 -11.12 16.67 0.35
CA GLN A 237 -9.68 16.64 0.51
C GLN A 237 -9.05 15.66 -0.47
N LYS A 238 -7.88 16.02 -0.99
CA LYS A 238 -7.04 15.15 -1.82
C LYS A 238 -5.67 15.00 -1.16
N ARG A 239 -5.05 13.84 -1.35
CA ARG A 239 -3.64 13.64 -1.00
C ARG A 239 -2.72 14.31 -2.02
N ASP A 240 -1.44 14.43 -1.67
CA ASP A 240 -0.38 14.87 -2.59
C ASP A 240 -0.25 13.95 -3.82
N THR A 241 -0.69 12.69 -3.72
CA THR A 241 -0.82 11.71 -4.82
C THR A 241 -1.97 12.02 -5.79
N GLY A 242 -2.88 12.93 -5.44
CA GLY A 242 -4.07 13.31 -6.20
C GLY A 242 -5.35 12.56 -5.87
N GLU A 243 -5.27 11.48 -5.07
CA GLU A 243 -6.42 10.64 -4.71
C GLU A 243 -7.26 11.23 -3.56
N PRO A 244 -8.55 10.84 -3.41
CA PRO A 244 -9.36 11.27 -2.27
C PRO A 244 -8.74 10.87 -0.92
N TYR A 245 -8.67 11.82 0.03
CA TYR A 245 -7.96 11.61 1.30
C TYR A 245 -8.51 10.43 2.11
N TYR A 246 -9.82 10.17 2.05
CA TYR A 246 -10.45 9.08 2.82
C TYR A 246 -9.87 7.69 2.50
N ILE A 247 -9.18 7.51 1.36
CA ILE A 247 -8.54 6.23 1.00
C ILE A 247 -7.46 5.85 2.03
N HIS A 248 -6.66 6.82 2.48
CA HIS A 248 -5.55 6.56 3.41
C HIS A 248 -6.01 5.94 4.75
N PRO A 249 -6.98 6.52 5.48
CA PRO A 249 -7.48 5.89 6.70
C PRO A 249 -8.06 4.49 6.49
N LEU A 250 -8.62 4.18 5.32
CA LEU A 250 -9.13 2.84 5.00
C LEU A 250 -8.00 1.83 4.77
N GLU A 251 -6.91 2.24 4.12
CA GLU A 251 -5.72 1.39 3.94
C GLU A 251 -5.00 1.14 5.27
N VAL A 252 -4.92 2.17 6.13
CA VAL A 252 -4.43 2.03 7.50
C VAL A 252 -5.30 1.03 8.27
N ALA A 253 -6.62 1.17 8.23
CA ALA A 253 -7.55 0.23 8.86
C ALA A 253 -7.42 -1.20 8.32
N CYS A 254 -7.20 -1.36 7.00
CA CYS A 254 -6.92 -2.67 6.40
C CYS A 254 -5.67 -3.32 7.01
N THR A 255 -4.61 -2.54 7.23
CA THR A 255 -3.37 -3.03 7.82
C THR A 255 -3.56 -3.35 9.30
N VAL A 256 -4.27 -2.50 10.04
CA VAL A 256 -4.60 -2.73 11.47
C VAL A 256 -5.41 -4.02 11.65
N ALA A 257 -6.33 -4.34 10.73
CA ALA A 257 -7.12 -5.56 10.75
C ALA A 257 -6.29 -6.87 10.60
N GLU A 258 -5.00 -6.79 10.25
CA GLU A 258 -4.10 -7.96 10.26
C GLU A 258 -3.63 -8.32 11.67
N TYR A 259 -3.77 -7.39 12.63
CA TYR A 259 -3.20 -7.49 13.96
C TYR A 259 -4.22 -7.29 15.08
N SER A 260 -5.35 -6.63 14.79
CA SER A 260 -6.43 -6.37 15.76
C SER A 260 -7.78 -6.79 15.18
N PHE A 261 -8.54 -7.53 15.98
CA PHE A 261 -9.89 -8.00 15.65
C PHE A 261 -10.98 -7.28 16.48
N GLU A 262 -10.64 -6.10 17.01
CA GLU A 262 -11.53 -5.31 17.86
C GLU A 262 -12.23 -4.22 17.05
N THR A 263 -13.57 -4.19 17.10
CA THR A 263 -14.40 -3.22 16.37
C THR A 263 -13.95 -1.77 16.63
N ASP A 264 -13.76 -1.40 17.89
CA ASP A 264 -13.40 -0.03 18.29
C ASP A 264 -12.04 0.40 17.72
N THR A 265 -11.09 -0.53 17.65
CA THR A 265 -9.74 -0.28 17.10
C THR A 265 -9.81 -0.06 15.59
N ILE A 266 -10.61 -0.85 14.87
CA ILE A 266 -10.82 -0.67 13.42
C ILE A 266 -11.52 0.66 13.14
N ILE A 267 -12.56 1.02 13.89
CA ILE A 267 -13.25 2.31 13.75
C ILE A 267 -12.29 3.46 14.05
N THR A 268 -11.49 3.34 15.12
CA THR A 268 -10.48 4.35 15.47
C THR A 268 -9.47 4.54 14.34
N ALA A 269 -9.01 3.46 13.70
CA ALA A 269 -8.09 3.52 12.56
C ALA A 269 -8.71 4.27 11.36
N ILE A 270 -10.00 4.04 11.07
CA ILE A 270 -10.73 4.73 10.00
C ILE A 270 -10.87 6.22 10.29
N LEU A 271 -11.00 6.60 11.56
CA LEU A 271 -11.27 7.97 11.99
C LEU A 271 -10.02 8.73 12.47
N HIS A 272 -8.82 8.13 12.42
CA HIS A 272 -7.66 8.61 13.19
C HIS A 272 -7.23 10.06 12.88
N ASP A 273 -7.38 10.50 11.64
CA ASP A 273 -7.03 11.87 11.20
C ASP A 273 -8.21 12.86 11.22
N THR A 274 -9.42 12.39 11.55
CA THR A 274 -10.64 13.20 11.35
C THR A 274 -10.72 14.41 12.27
N ILE A 275 -10.23 14.31 13.51
CA ILE A 275 -10.27 15.44 14.47
C ILE A 275 -9.23 16.51 14.11
N GLU A 276 -8.05 16.13 13.61
CA GLU A 276 -7.00 17.09 13.24
C GLU A 276 -7.30 17.78 11.90
N ASP A 277 -7.75 17.00 10.90
CA ASP A 277 -7.76 17.46 9.52
C ASP A 277 -9.15 17.86 9.02
N THR A 278 -10.21 17.70 9.82
CA THR A 278 -11.59 17.97 9.39
C THR A 278 -12.39 18.76 10.44
N THR A 279 -13.67 19.00 10.14
CA THR A 279 -14.62 19.64 11.07
C THR A 279 -15.32 18.65 12.02
N LEU A 280 -14.91 17.38 12.02
CA LEU A 280 -15.46 16.37 12.93
C LEU A 280 -14.91 16.58 14.35
N THR A 281 -15.81 16.64 15.33
CA THR A 281 -15.42 16.88 16.74
C THR A 281 -15.52 15.62 17.58
N LYS A 282 -14.77 15.59 18.70
CA LYS A 282 -14.80 14.49 19.67
C LYS A 282 -16.23 14.20 20.16
N GLU A 283 -17.03 15.23 20.40
CA GLU A 283 -18.41 15.10 20.90
C GLU A 283 -19.31 14.43 19.87
N LYS A 284 -19.11 14.72 18.57
CA LYS A 284 -19.85 14.07 17.49
C LYS A 284 -19.46 12.60 17.38
N ILE A 285 -18.16 12.27 17.49
CA ILE A 285 -17.71 10.87 17.49
C ILE A 285 -18.29 10.12 18.69
N ALA A 286 -18.28 10.73 19.88
CA ALA A 286 -18.83 10.11 21.10
C ALA A 286 -20.32 9.78 20.98
N LYS A 287 -21.10 10.66 20.35
CA LYS A 287 -22.53 10.44 20.12
C LYS A 287 -22.82 9.31 19.14
N VAL A 288 -21.92 9.04 18.18
CA VAL A 288 -22.17 8.11 17.07
C VAL A 288 -21.54 6.74 17.29
N PHE A 289 -20.31 6.71 17.82
CA PHE A 289 -19.48 5.52 17.98
C PHE A 289 -19.13 5.23 19.45
N GLY A 290 -19.64 6.03 20.39
CA GLY A 290 -19.40 5.85 21.82
C GLY A 290 -18.17 6.59 22.35
N VAL A 291 -18.14 6.76 23.67
CA VAL A 291 -17.10 7.54 24.38
C VAL A 291 -15.71 6.96 24.18
N LYS A 292 -15.58 5.63 24.21
CA LYS A 292 -14.30 4.93 24.06
C LYS A 292 -13.61 5.25 22.73
N VAL A 293 -14.32 5.12 21.61
CA VAL A 293 -13.78 5.46 20.27
C VAL A 293 -13.43 6.95 20.21
N ALA A 294 -14.27 7.82 20.75
CA ALA A 294 -14.00 9.26 20.76
C ALA A 294 -12.74 9.62 21.55
N GLU A 295 -12.49 8.97 22.68
CA GLU A 295 -11.26 9.10 23.44
C GLU A 295 -10.05 8.57 22.67
N GLN A 296 -10.16 7.39 22.07
CA GLN A 296 -9.11 6.78 21.26
C GLN A 296 -8.69 7.66 20.07
N VAL A 297 -9.66 8.17 19.29
CA VAL A 297 -9.38 9.08 18.17
C VAL A 297 -8.79 10.39 18.68
N PHE A 298 -9.32 10.96 19.76
CA PHE A 298 -8.75 12.15 20.37
C PHE A 298 -7.33 11.91 20.86
N ASP A 299 -7.02 10.72 21.38
CA ASP A 299 -5.71 10.38 21.88
C ASP A 299 -4.65 10.30 20.78
N LEU A 300 -5.05 9.96 19.57
CA LEU A 300 -4.21 9.97 18.37
C LEU A 300 -3.94 11.38 17.83
N THR A 301 -4.60 12.41 18.37
CA THR A 301 -4.35 13.81 17.96
C THR A 301 -3.12 14.41 18.65
N ARG A 302 -2.32 15.15 17.88
CA ARG A 302 -1.08 15.83 18.29
C ARG A 302 -1.34 17.19 18.93
N ILE A 303 -2.58 17.68 18.91
CA ILE A 303 -2.94 18.94 19.52
C ILE A 303 -3.30 18.68 20.99
N ARG A 304 -2.52 19.25 21.90
CA ARG A 304 -2.72 19.17 23.35
C ARG A 304 -2.56 20.56 23.94
N ASN A 305 -3.58 21.06 24.65
CA ASN A 305 -3.56 22.38 25.30
C ASN A 305 -3.05 23.51 24.36
N ASN A 306 -3.58 23.55 23.13
CA ASN A 306 -3.18 24.49 22.07
C ASN A 306 -1.71 24.41 21.62
N LYS A 307 -0.98 23.34 21.95
CA LYS A 307 0.37 23.06 21.47
C LYS A 307 0.39 21.78 20.64
N LYS A 308 1.11 21.79 19.52
CA LYS A 308 1.33 20.61 18.69
C LYS A 308 2.54 19.84 19.19
N ILE A 309 2.33 18.66 19.76
CA ILE A 309 3.41 17.80 20.24
C ILE A 309 4.08 17.05 19.08
N SER A 310 5.31 16.59 19.28
CA SER A 310 6.02 15.72 18.34
C SER A 310 5.42 14.31 18.32
N SER A 311 5.61 13.56 17.23
CA SER A 311 5.17 12.15 17.19
C SER A 311 5.89 11.30 18.24
N ARG A 312 7.16 11.63 18.53
CA ARG A 312 7.95 11.02 19.62
C ARG A 312 7.28 11.19 20.98
N GLU A 313 6.86 12.41 21.31
CA GLU A 313 6.15 12.68 22.58
C GLU A 313 4.82 11.94 22.65
N MET A 314 4.05 11.94 21.56
CA MET A 314 2.81 11.16 21.48
C MET A 314 3.03 9.67 21.72
N ILE A 315 4.01 9.06 21.04
CA ILE A 315 4.36 7.64 21.22
C ILE A 315 4.75 7.36 22.68
N LYS A 316 5.54 8.24 23.31
CA LYS A 316 5.90 8.11 24.73
C LYS A 316 4.68 8.13 25.63
N ILE A 317 3.76 9.08 25.44
CA ILE A 317 2.51 9.19 26.22
C ILE A 317 1.67 7.92 26.06
N LEU A 318 1.43 7.47 24.82
CA LEU A 318 0.63 6.28 24.55
C LEU A 318 1.26 5.01 25.14
N ARG A 319 2.59 4.91 25.11
CA ARG A 319 3.34 3.79 25.71
C ARG A 319 3.26 3.78 27.23
N GLN A 320 3.40 4.94 27.89
CA GLN A 320 3.24 5.06 29.34
C GLN A 320 1.82 4.71 29.79
N GLN A 321 0.82 5.02 28.97
CA GLN A 321 -0.58 4.67 29.22
C GLN A 321 -0.94 3.24 28.78
N ASN A 322 0.03 2.45 28.30
CA ASN A 322 -0.16 1.09 27.80
C ASN A 322 -1.24 0.97 26.69
N LYS A 323 -1.41 2.01 25.87
CA LYS A 323 -2.40 2.06 24.76
C LYS A 323 -1.86 1.37 23.50
N LYS A 324 -1.70 0.04 23.57
CA LYS A 324 -1.11 -0.78 22.50
C LYS A 324 -1.85 -0.66 21.16
N ASP A 325 -3.17 -0.62 21.18
CA ASP A 325 -3.99 -0.49 19.96
C ASP A 325 -3.73 0.84 19.24
N LEU A 326 -3.55 1.93 19.98
CA LEU A 326 -3.25 3.24 19.39
C LEU A 326 -1.83 3.29 18.84
N LEU A 327 -0.87 2.63 19.51
CA LEU A 327 0.49 2.48 19.00
C LEU A 327 0.51 1.64 17.71
N LEU A 328 -0.31 0.59 17.61
CA LEU A 328 -0.49 -0.19 16.38
C LEU A 328 -1.03 0.68 15.24
N ILE A 329 -2.05 1.50 15.51
CA ILE A 329 -2.60 2.44 14.50
C ILE A 329 -1.51 3.40 14.03
N LYS A 330 -0.73 4.01 14.95
CA LYS A 330 0.39 4.91 14.57
C LYS A 330 1.47 4.21 13.75
N LEU A 331 1.78 2.94 14.03
CA LEU A 331 2.72 2.16 13.22
C LEU A 331 2.19 1.92 11.81
N CYS A 332 0.91 1.55 11.68
CA CYS A 332 0.29 1.29 10.38
C CYS A 332 0.16 2.58 9.55
N ASP A 333 -0.22 3.69 10.19
CA ASP A 333 -0.19 5.04 9.62
C ASP A 333 1.22 5.39 9.11
N ARG A 334 2.26 5.18 9.93
CA ARG A 334 3.64 5.43 9.49
C ARG A 334 4.07 4.54 8.34
N LEU A 335 3.68 3.26 8.33
CA LEU A 335 4.00 2.33 7.25
C LEU A 335 3.41 2.85 5.92
N HIS A 336 2.17 3.32 5.94
CA HIS A 336 1.53 3.94 4.76
C HIS A 336 2.23 5.23 4.30
N ASN A 337 2.62 6.06 5.27
CA ASN A 337 3.33 7.30 4.97
C ASN A 337 4.71 7.07 4.35
N ILE A 338 5.45 6.07 4.83
CA ILE A 338 6.78 5.79 4.26
C ILE A 338 6.70 5.11 2.88
N GLN A 339 5.61 4.39 2.59
CA GLN A 339 5.33 3.83 1.26
C GLN A 339 5.19 4.92 0.19
N THR A 340 4.67 6.09 0.56
CA THR A 340 4.38 7.20 -0.35
C THR A 340 5.34 8.38 -0.19
N VAL A 341 6.45 8.19 0.55
CA VAL A 341 7.35 9.29 0.95
C VAL A 341 8.14 9.88 -0.22
N PHE A 342 8.31 9.13 -1.31
CA PHE A 342 9.05 9.57 -2.50
C PHE A 342 8.42 10.80 -3.19
N ILE A 343 7.14 11.09 -2.94
CA ILE A 343 6.41 12.24 -3.50
C ILE A 343 6.70 13.53 -2.71
N LYS A 344 7.19 13.40 -1.47
CA LYS A 344 7.48 14.55 -0.59
C LYS A 344 8.79 15.23 -1.01
N SER A 345 8.91 16.52 -0.65
CA SER A 345 10.19 17.26 -0.78
C SER A 345 11.31 16.56 -0.01
N ASP A 346 12.56 16.74 -0.43
CA ASP A 346 13.70 16.02 0.14
C ASP A 346 13.85 16.27 1.65
N GLU A 347 13.68 17.52 2.09
CA GLU A 347 13.69 17.87 3.52
C GLU A 347 12.61 17.09 4.33
N LYS A 348 11.38 17.03 3.80
CA LYS A 348 10.28 16.29 4.45
C LYS A 348 10.52 14.79 4.42
N ARG A 349 11.07 14.27 3.31
CA ARG A 349 11.41 12.86 3.13
C ARG A 349 12.46 12.41 4.13
N GLN A 350 13.58 13.12 4.22
CA GLN A 350 14.65 12.85 5.19
C GLN A 350 14.12 12.89 6.62
N LYS A 351 13.30 13.89 6.96
CA LYS A 351 12.66 13.96 8.28
C LYS A 351 11.78 12.74 8.60
N ILE A 352 10.97 12.28 7.64
CA ILE A 352 10.10 11.10 7.81
C ILE A 352 10.94 9.83 7.98
N ILE A 353 12.01 9.67 7.19
CA ILE A 353 12.93 8.52 7.28
C ILE A 353 13.60 8.48 8.65
N ILE A 354 14.26 9.56 9.06
CA ILE A 354 14.98 9.65 10.35
C ILE A 354 14.01 9.36 11.51
N GLU A 355 12.82 9.96 11.49
CA GLU A 355 11.79 9.72 12.51
C GLU A 355 11.33 8.25 12.50
N THR A 356 11.20 7.62 11.32
CA THR A 356 10.81 6.22 11.21
C THR A 356 11.88 5.30 11.79
N GLU A 357 13.15 5.54 11.48
CA GLU A 357 14.29 4.77 11.97
C GLU A 357 14.46 4.87 13.49
N GLN A 358 14.36 6.09 14.02
CA GLN A 358 14.65 6.36 15.43
C GLN A 358 13.48 6.04 16.36
N GLU A 359 12.22 6.16 15.90
CA GLU A 359 11.05 6.03 16.78
C GLU A 359 10.14 4.85 16.40
N PHE A 360 9.82 4.67 15.12
CA PHE A 360 8.80 3.69 14.70
C PHE A 360 9.34 2.26 14.55
N ILE A 361 10.56 2.07 14.03
CA ILE A 361 11.18 0.74 13.96
C ILE A 361 11.40 0.16 15.38
N PRO A 362 11.97 0.90 16.35
CA PRO A 362 12.06 0.41 17.72
C PRO A 362 10.70 0.14 18.36
N LEU A 363 9.69 0.96 18.07
CA LEU A 363 8.31 0.75 18.54
C LEU A 363 7.72 -0.55 17.98
N ALA A 364 7.88 -0.84 16.69
CA ALA A 364 7.42 -2.07 16.07
C ALA A 364 8.07 -3.30 16.73
N ARG A 365 9.37 -3.25 17.00
CA ARG A 365 10.09 -4.30 17.74
C ARG A 365 9.58 -4.44 19.17
N HIS A 366 9.32 -3.34 19.88
CA HIS A 366 8.75 -3.35 21.23
C HIS A 366 7.37 -4.02 21.29
N LEU A 367 6.53 -3.80 20.27
CA LEU A 367 5.22 -4.46 20.14
C LEU A 367 5.31 -5.88 19.59
N LYS A 368 6.52 -6.41 19.34
CA LYS A 368 6.78 -7.73 18.73
C LYS A 368 6.20 -7.88 17.31
N LEU A 369 6.08 -6.77 16.58
CA LEU A 369 5.61 -6.73 15.19
C LEU A 369 6.81 -6.74 14.23
N SER A 370 7.60 -7.83 14.24
CA SER A 370 8.83 -7.95 13.44
C SER A 370 8.60 -7.68 11.95
N LYS A 371 7.52 -8.23 11.37
CA LYS A 371 7.16 -8.00 9.97
C LYS A 371 6.98 -6.51 9.62
N ILE A 372 6.39 -5.72 10.53
CA ILE A 372 6.25 -4.26 10.32
C ILE A 372 7.61 -3.58 10.44
N ALA A 373 8.41 -3.98 11.43
CA ALA A 373 9.76 -3.43 11.62
C ALA A 373 10.64 -3.64 10.38
N ASP A 374 10.58 -4.84 9.77
CA ASP A 374 11.34 -5.19 8.58
C ASP A 374 10.85 -4.38 7.36
N LYS A 375 9.53 -4.25 7.19
CA LYS A 375 8.94 -3.40 6.13
C LYS A 375 9.38 -1.94 6.27
N LEU A 376 9.26 -1.36 7.45
CA LEU A 376 9.68 0.02 7.72
C LEU A 376 11.17 0.22 7.43
N SER A 377 12.02 -0.73 7.89
CA SER A 377 13.46 -0.70 7.61
C SER A 377 13.74 -0.72 6.10
N GLY A 378 13.06 -1.60 5.36
CA GLY A 378 13.18 -1.69 3.91
C GLY A 378 12.79 -0.39 3.19
N TYR A 379 11.70 0.28 3.62
CA TYR A 379 11.31 1.56 3.03
C TYR A 379 12.22 2.73 3.42
N CYS A 380 12.75 2.79 4.64
CA CYS A 380 13.78 3.77 5.01
C CYS A 380 14.99 3.62 4.10
N LEU A 381 15.51 2.39 4.04
CA LEU A 381 16.66 2.02 3.24
C LEU A 381 16.44 2.24 1.74
N LEU A 382 15.21 2.14 1.24
CA LEU A 382 14.87 2.49 -0.13
C LEU A 382 14.95 4.00 -0.41
N ASN A 383 14.53 4.82 0.55
CA ASN A 383 14.35 6.26 0.34
C ASN A 383 15.55 7.12 0.77
N THR A 384 16.45 6.62 1.62
CA THR A 384 17.72 7.30 1.98
C THR A 384 18.69 7.35 0.79
N TYR A 385 18.54 6.46 -0.19
CA TYR A 385 19.44 6.29 -1.34
C TYR A 385 18.78 6.73 -2.67
N LEU A 386 17.80 7.64 -2.58
CA LEU A 386 17.18 8.29 -3.75
C LEU A 386 17.93 9.55 -4.21
N GLU A 387 18.86 10.07 -3.41
CA GLU A 387 19.95 10.96 -3.84
C GLU A 387 20.94 10.15 -4.69
#